data_AF-A0AAF0JL45-F1
#
_entry.id   AF-A0AAF0JL45-F1
#
_cell.length_a   1.000
_cell.length_b   1.000
_cell.length_c   1.000
_cell.angle_alpha   90.00
_cell.angle_beta   90.00
_cell.angle_gamma   90.00
#
_symmetry.space_group_name_H-M   'P 1'
#
loop_
_entity.id
_entity.type
_entity.pdbx_description
1 polymer ?
#
loop_
_entity_poly.entity_id
_entity_poly.type
_entity_poly.pdbx_seq_one_letter_code
_entity_poly.pdbx_strand_id
1 'polypeptide(L)'
;MSFIRSERKCIEILRILKEHQEPVGAKRLSELMTEHGFALTDRAVQYYLSYLDNMGFTRKIGNQGRILTPLGVSETERALVDERIGFIISKLERLAFKSNFNPETGTGNVAYNLSYVPENQIENLSSVFDEVIKNGISFFKSYKIIDSDPRIPSGHLGVITVCSITMDGVLQNHGIPVKMAFGGLLNVENNTPSGFQDLIGYKGTTIDPLLLFINAGFTSIGSVLKNGTGKVLANVREVPDTAIDSVNDIANMMKSSGFLFPVKVGTGILNIRADPYRTSIVAYSGMNLIGYAIEKGINLKTEIGAGNIPYSSFDM
;
A
#
# COMPACT_ATOMS: atom_id res chain seq x y z
N MET A 1 -4.02 11.45 -36.70
CA MET A 1 -4.91 11.63 -35.53
C MET A 1 -4.39 10.73 -34.41
N SER A 2 -4.11 11.31 -33.24
CA SER A 2 -3.41 10.64 -32.13
C SER A 2 -4.16 9.42 -31.60
N PHE A 3 -3.57 8.22 -31.75
CA PHE A 3 -4.02 6.94 -31.20
C PHE A 3 -4.40 7.01 -29.70
N ILE A 4 -3.72 7.88 -28.94
CA ILE A 4 -3.88 8.08 -27.48
C ILE A 4 -5.30 8.56 -27.06
N ARG A 5 -6.02 9.31 -27.92
CA ARG A 5 -7.39 9.79 -27.59
C ARG A 5 -8.46 8.73 -27.80
N SER A 6 -8.20 7.73 -28.64
CA SER A 6 -9.13 6.63 -28.93
C SER A 6 -9.09 5.57 -27.82
N GLU A 7 -7.95 5.36 -27.18
CA GLU A 7 -7.82 4.45 -26.03
C GLU A 7 -8.68 4.88 -24.84
N ARG A 8 -8.62 6.15 -24.42
CA ARG A 8 -9.41 6.64 -23.28
C ARG A 8 -10.93 6.44 -23.44
N LYS A 9 -11.43 6.61 -24.67
CA LYS A 9 -12.85 6.39 -25.00
C LYS A 9 -13.22 4.91 -24.95
N CYS A 10 -12.34 4.03 -25.42
CA CYS A 10 -12.52 2.58 -25.31
C CYS A 10 -12.54 2.12 -23.85
N ILE A 11 -11.61 2.63 -23.04
CA ILE A 11 -11.51 2.30 -21.61
C ILE A 11 -12.77 2.75 -20.87
N GLU A 12 -13.24 3.97 -21.11
CA GLU A 12 -14.43 4.49 -20.43
C GLU A 12 -15.71 3.72 -20.83
N ILE A 13 -15.82 3.32 -22.11
CA ILE A 13 -16.90 2.43 -22.55
C ILE A 13 -16.87 1.11 -21.78
N LEU A 14 -15.69 0.51 -21.61
CA LEU A 14 -15.55 -0.73 -20.86
C LEU A 14 -15.86 -0.55 -19.35
N ARG A 15 -15.57 0.62 -18.76
CA ARG A 15 -15.93 0.97 -17.37
C ARG A 15 -17.43 1.00 -17.15
N ILE A 16 -18.12 1.78 -17.97
CA ILE A 16 -19.57 1.90 -17.88
C ILE A 16 -20.22 0.51 -18.03
N LEU A 17 -19.73 -0.30 -18.97
CA LEU A 17 -20.20 -1.68 -19.15
C LEU A 17 -19.87 -2.61 -17.96
N LYS A 18 -18.84 -2.33 -17.15
CA LYS A 18 -18.52 -3.09 -15.92
C LYS A 18 -19.48 -2.77 -14.78
N GLU A 19 -19.98 -1.54 -14.72
CA GLU A 19 -20.91 -1.06 -13.68
C GLU A 19 -22.36 -1.52 -13.90
N HIS A 20 -22.69 -1.93 -15.13
CA HIS A 20 -24.01 -2.43 -15.50
C HIS A 20 -24.03 -3.96 -15.66
N GLN A 21 -24.91 -4.63 -14.90
CA GLN A 21 -25.11 -6.08 -15.00
C GLN A 21 -25.94 -6.48 -16.24
N GLU A 22 -26.67 -5.54 -16.84
CA GLU A 22 -27.50 -5.74 -18.02
C GLU A 22 -26.81 -5.25 -19.31
N PRO A 23 -27.14 -5.82 -20.49
CA PRO A 23 -26.59 -5.35 -21.75
C PRO A 23 -26.91 -3.87 -22.03
N VAL A 24 -25.89 -3.06 -22.33
CA VAL A 24 -26.07 -1.62 -22.58
C VAL A 24 -26.03 -1.31 -24.07
N GLY A 25 -27.08 -0.65 -24.57
CA GLY A 25 -27.19 -0.21 -25.96
C GLY A 25 -26.39 1.06 -26.26
N ALA A 26 -26.04 1.28 -27.53
CA ALA A 26 -25.16 2.39 -27.94
C ALA A 26 -25.72 3.80 -27.59
N LYS A 27 -27.04 3.99 -27.66
CA LYS A 27 -27.69 5.25 -27.28
C LYS A 27 -27.50 5.55 -25.79
N ARG A 28 -27.85 4.59 -24.94
CA ARG A 28 -27.68 4.72 -23.48
C ARG A 28 -26.21 4.91 -23.11
N LEU A 29 -25.32 4.19 -23.78
CA LEU A 29 -23.89 4.33 -23.55
C LEU A 29 -23.36 5.70 -24.01
N SER A 30 -23.94 6.31 -25.04
CA SER A 30 -23.62 7.68 -25.47
C SER A 30 -24.00 8.73 -24.44
N GLU A 31 -25.16 8.56 -23.79
CA GLU A 31 -25.61 9.40 -22.67
C GLU A 31 -24.64 9.29 -21.50
N LEU A 32 -24.34 8.06 -21.05
CA LEU A 32 -23.43 7.80 -19.94
C LEU A 32 -22.00 8.27 -20.21
N MET A 33 -21.49 8.07 -21.43
CA MET A 33 -20.19 8.62 -21.85
C MET A 33 -20.17 10.14 -21.73
N THR A 34 -21.27 10.83 -22.05
CA THR A 34 -21.38 12.29 -21.93
C THR A 34 -21.38 12.73 -20.46
N GLU A 35 -22.09 12.01 -19.58
CA GLU A 35 -22.06 12.22 -18.13
C GLU A 35 -20.63 12.06 -17.56
N HIS A 36 -19.83 11.17 -18.15
CA HIS A 36 -18.43 10.92 -17.79
C HIS A 36 -17.44 11.86 -18.52
N GLY A 37 -17.93 12.93 -19.15
CA GLY A 37 -17.09 13.95 -19.80
C GLY A 37 -16.61 13.61 -21.22
N PHE A 38 -17.12 12.53 -21.82
CA PHE A 38 -16.84 12.12 -23.19
C PHE A 38 -18.05 12.32 -24.10
N ALA A 39 -18.16 13.52 -24.69
CA ALA A 39 -19.19 13.79 -25.68
C ALA A 39 -18.95 12.96 -26.96
N LEU A 40 -19.80 11.95 -27.17
CA LEU A 40 -19.80 11.08 -28.35
C LEU A 40 -21.22 11.01 -28.92
N THR A 41 -21.33 10.83 -30.24
CA THR A 41 -22.60 10.49 -30.91
C THR A 41 -22.83 8.98 -30.85
N ASP A 42 -24.08 8.52 -30.88
CA ASP A 42 -24.46 7.10 -30.95
C ASP A 42 -23.66 6.32 -32.01
N ARG A 43 -23.46 6.91 -33.21
CA ARG A 43 -22.71 6.29 -34.31
C ARG A 43 -21.22 6.12 -33.99
N ALA A 44 -20.64 7.07 -33.28
CA ALA A 44 -19.25 6.98 -32.81
C ALA A 44 -19.11 5.93 -31.70
N VAL A 45 -20.08 5.85 -30.78
CA VAL A 45 -20.13 4.79 -29.76
C VAL A 45 -20.26 3.41 -30.41
N GLN A 46 -21.12 3.27 -31.44
CA GLN A 46 -21.21 2.02 -32.20
C GLN A 46 -19.89 1.62 -32.85
N TYR A 47 -19.14 2.57 -33.41
CA TYR A 47 -17.82 2.32 -33.98
C TYR A 47 -16.84 1.75 -32.93
N TYR A 48 -16.75 2.39 -31.76
CA TYR A 48 -15.88 1.90 -30.68
C TYR A 48 -16.32 0.53 -30.16
N LEU A 49 -17.63 0.31 -30.03
CA LEU A 49 -18.14 -0.98 -29.58
C LEU A 49 -17.85 -2.10 -30.60
N SER A 50 -17.93 -1.82 -31.91
CA SER A 50 -17.51 -2.77 -32.94
C SER A 50 -16.01 -3.07 -32.88
N TYR A 51 -15.18 -2.07 -32.57
CA TYR A 51 -13.76 -2.28 -32.33
C TYR A 51 -13.50 -3.15 -31.08
N LEU A 52 -14.20 -2.88 -29.97
CA LEU A 52 -14.10 -3.66 -28.73
C LEU A 52 -14.62 -5.09 -28.88
N ASP A 53 -15.64 -5.31 -29.71
CA ASP A 53 -16.12 -6.65 -30.07
C ASP A 53 -15.03 -7.42 -30.83
N ASN A 54 -14.36 -6.77 -31.80
CA ASN A 54 -13.26 -7.39 -32.57
C ASN A 54 -12.03 -7.74 -31.72
N MET A 55 -11.77 -6.96 -30.66
CA MET A 55 -10.71 -7.24 -29.68
C MET A 55 -11.13 -8.29 -28.63
N GLY A 56 -12.39 -8.73 -28.64
CA GLY A 56 -12.93 -9.71 -27.70
C GLY A 56 -13.22 -9.16 -26.30
N PHE A 57 -13.21 -7.83 -26.11
CA PHE A 57 -13.45 -7.20 -24.80
C PHE A 57 -14.94 -7.05 -24.48
N THR A 58 -15.78 -6.92 -25.50
CA THR A 58 -17.24 -6.88 -25.36
C THR A 58 -17.90 -7.98 -26.18
N ARG A 59 -19.13 -8.34 -25.80
CA ARG A 59 -19.97 -9.26 -26.56
C ARG A 59 -21.36 -8.67 -26.76
N LYS A 60 -21.85 -8.67 -28.00
CA LYS A 60 -23.19 -8.23 -28.35
C LYS A 60 -24.25 -9.26 -27.94
N ILE A 61 -25.30 -8.79 -27.27
CA ILE A 61 -26.48 -9.58 -26.86
C ILE A 61 -27.69 -9.04 -27.65
N GLY A 62 -27.93 -9.63 -28.83
CA GLY A 62 -29.06 -9.27 -29.70
C GLY A 62 -29.18 -7.76 -29.94
N ASN A 63 -30.40 -7.23 -29.78
CA ASN A 63 -30.69 -5.80 -29.85
C ASN A 63 -30.61 -5.10 -28.47
N GLN A 64 -30.34 -5.84 -27.39
CA GLN A 64 -30.31 -5.29 -26.03
C GLN A 64 -29.05 -4.45 -25.79
N GLY A 65 -27.92 -4.84 -26.38
CA GLY A 65 -26.68 -4.08 -26.26
C GLY A 65 -25.46 -4.98 -26.18
N ARG A 66 -24.48 -4.57 -25.36
CA ARG A 66 -23.24 -5.31 -25.12
C ARG A 66 -22.99 -5.51 -23.65
N ILE A 67 -22.30 -6.60 -23.35
CA ILE A 67 -21.76 -6.93 -22.02
C ILE A 67 -20.24 -7.05 -22.08
N LEU A 68 -19.58 -6.90 -20.94
CA LEU A 68 -18.15 -7.18 -20.83
C LEU A 68 -17.88 -8.69 -20.89
N THR A 69 -16.78 -9.07 -21.55
CA THR A 69 -16.21 -10.42 -21.43
C THR A 69 -15.21 -10.46 -20.26
N PRO A 70 -14.80 -11.65 -19.77
CA PRO A 70 -13.71 -11.76 -18.79
C PRO A 70 -12.41 -11.09 -19.27
N LEU A 71 -12.12 -11.14 -20.57
CA LEU A 71 -10.98 -10.46 -21.17
C LEU A 71 -11.15 -8.93 -21.10
N GLY A 72 -12.36 -8.42 -21.37
CA GLY A 72 -12.69 -7.01 -21.20
C GLY A 72 -12.60 -6.54 -19.74
N VAL A 73 -12.97 -7.37 -18.77
CA VAL A 73 -12.79 -7.06 -17.33
C VAL A 73 -11.30 -6.92 -17.03
N SER A 74 -10.48 -7.88 -17.47
CA SER A 74 -9.04 -7.81 -17.29
C SER A 74 -8.38 -6.62 -18.02
N GLU A 75 -8.92 -6.22 -19.17
CA GLU A 75 -8.44 -5.07 -19.92
C GLU A 75 -8.81 -3.75 -19.23
N THR A 76 -10.02 -3.60 -18.68
CA THR A 76 -10.33 -2.42 -17.84
C THR A 76 -9.37 -2.28 -16.67
N GLU A 77 -8.97 -3.42 -16.08
CA GLU A 77 -8.02 -3.42 -14.98
C GLU A 77 -6.61 -3.10 -15.43
N ARG A 78 -6.21 -3.48 -16.65
CA ARG A 78 -4.89 -3.17 -17.24
C ARG A 78 -4.78 -1.74 -17.78
N ALA A 79 -5.72 -1.29 -18.58
CA ALA A 79 -5.67 -0.02 -19.28
C ALA A 79 -5.69 1.21 -18.34
N LEU A 80 -6.02 1.00 -17.06
CA LEU A 80 -5.99 2.00 -15.99
C LEU A 80 -4.68 2.01 -15.19
N VAL A 81 -3.56 1.51 -15.73
CA VAL A 81 -2.25 1.69 -15.05
C VAL A 81 -2.00 3.17 -14.76
N ASP A 82 -2.22 4.06 -15.73
CA ASP A 82 -1.97 5.50 -15.57
C ASP A 82 -2.90 6.17 -14.55
N GLU A 83 -4.15 5.71 -14.42
CA GLU A 83 -5.09 6.22 -13.41
C GLU A 83 -4.87 5.59 -12.01
N ARG A 84 -4.15 4.45 -11.95
CA ARG A 84 -3.65 3.89 -10.69
C ARG A 84 -2.42 4.63 -10.18
N ILE A 85 -1.77 5.45 -11.02
CA ILE A 85 -0.63 6.27 -10.58
C ILE A 85 -1.16 7.26 -9.55
N GLY A 86 -0.72 7.12 -8.30
CA GLY A 86 -1.22 7.93 -7.20
C GLY A 86 -2.41 7.33 -6.42
N PHE A 87 -2.98 6.19 -6.86
CA PHE A 87 -4.02 5.49 -6.09
C PHE A 87 -3.49 4.95 -4.77
N ILE A 88 -2.27 4.39 -4.77
CA ILE A 88 -1.63 3.87 -3.55
C ILE A 88 -1.43 5.00 -2.54
N ILE A 89 -0.79 6.11 -2.93
CA ILE A 89 -0.59 7.24 -2.02
C ILE A 89 -1.92 7.81 -1.52
N SER A 90 -2.94 7.95 -2.38
CA SER A 90 -4.28 8.41 -1.96
C SER A 90 -4.96 7.44 -0.98
N LYS A 91 -4.77 6.12 -1.16
CA LYS A 91 -5.23 5.09 -0.21
C LYS A 91 -4.53 5.26 1.13
N LEU A 92 -3.21 5.46 1.13
CA LEU A 92 -2.41 5.63 2.33
C LEU A 92 -2.76 6.94 3.07
N GLU A 93 -2.96 8.04 2.35
CA GLU A 93 -3.41 9.33 2.91
C GLU A 93 -4.79 9.20 3.58
N ARG A 94 -5.73 8.52 2.94
CA ARG A 94 -7.05 8.25 3.54
C ARG A 94 -6.93 7.42 4.83
N LEU A 95 -6.03 6.45 4.87
CA LEU A 95 -5.77 5.64 6.07
C LEU A 95 -5.10 6.46 7.17
N ALA A 96 -4.17 7.36 6.82
CA ALA A 96 -3.52 8.27 7.76
C ALA A 96 -4.56 9.18 8.42
N PHE A 97 -5.46 9.78 7.64
CA PHE A 97 -6.55 10.63 8.14
C PHE A 97 -7.46 9.90 9.14
N LYS A 98 -7.67 8.59 8.96
CA LYS A 98 -8.49 7.77 9.87
C LYS A 98 -7.71 7.20 11.06
N SER A 99 -6.37 7.27 11.05
CA SER A 99 -5.51 6.85 12.15
C SER A 99 -5.44 7.96 13.21
N ASN A 100 -6.35 7.91 14.17
CA ASN A 100 -6.49 8.89 15.25
C ASN A 100 -5.89 8.42 16.59
N PHE A 101 -4.89 7.56 16.55
CA PHE A 101 -4.17 7.15 17.74
C PHE A 101 -3.57 8.37 18.48
N ASN A 102 -3.81 8.44 19.79
CA ASN A 102 -3.22 9.44 20.67
C ASN A 102 -2.21 8.73 21.60
N PRO A 103 -0.90 9.01 21.46
CA PRO A 103 0.14 8.37 22.26
C PRO A 103 0.16 8.80 23.73
N GLU A 104 -0.44 9.93 24.10
CA GLU A 104 -0.55 10.37 25.50
C GLU A 104 -1.56 9.53 26.26
N THR A 105 -2.70 9.21 25.63
CA THR A 105 -3.78 8.45 26.26
C THR A 105 -3.72 6.96 25.96
N GLY A 106 -2.95 6.54 24.95
CA GLY A 106 -2.91 5.15 24.49
C GLY A 106 -4.23 4.70 23.85
N THR A 107 -5.01 5.63 23.28
CA THR A 107 -6.34 5.33 22.72
C THR A 107 -6.47 5.80 21.28
N GLY A 108 -7.52 5.35 20.59
CA GLY A 108 -7.77 5.67 19.18
C GLY A 108 -7.40 4.52 18.25
N ASN A 109 -7.41 4.79 16.94
CA ASN A 109 -7.23 3.78 15.91
C ASN A 109 -5.86 3.85 15.26
N VAL A 110 -5.29 2.68 14.98
CA VAL A 110 -4.06 2.50 14.21
C VAL A 110 -4.38 1.90 12.84
N ALA A 111 -3.58 2.23 11.83
CA ALA A 111 -3.65 1.58 10.53
C ALA A 111 -2.98 0.21 10.60
N TYR A 112 -3.55 -0.79 9.91
CA TYR A 112 -3.01 -2.14 9.92
C TYR A 112 -2.90 -2.76 8.54
N ASN A 113 -2.00 -3.75 8.42
CA ASN A 113 -1.94 -4.70 7.31
C ASN A 113 -2.54 -6.03 7.76
N LEU A 114 -3.24 -6.73 6.87
CA LEU A 114 -3.78 -8.06 7.10
C LEU A 114 -2.97 -9.06 6.29
N SER A 115 -2.36 -10.03 6.95
CA SER A 115 -1.78 -11.20 6.30
C SER A 115 -2.55 -12.44 6.67
N TYR A 116 -2.51 -13.50 5.87
CA TYR A 116 -3.10 -14.78 6.25
C TYR A 116 -2.29 -15.96 5.70
N VAL A 117 -2.28 -17.03 6.48
CA VAL A 117 -1.55 -18.29 6.23
C VAL A 117 -2.43 -19.50 6.57
N PRO A 118 -2.16 -20.68 6.01
CA PRO A 118 -2.79 -21.92 6.46
C PRO A 118 -2.65 -22.10 7.98
N GLU A 119 -3.67 -22.62 8.65
CA GLU A 119 -3.71 -22.80 10.11
C GLU A 119 -2.45 -23.50 10.65
N ASN A 120 -1.96 -24.52 9.94
CA ASN A 120 -0.78 -25.30 10.32
C ASN A 120 0.57 -24.54 10.19
N GLN A 121 0.58 -23.33 9.62
CA GLN A 121 1.79 -22.50 9.52
C GLN A 121 1.83 -21.35 10.54
N ILE A 122 0.77 -21.15 11.34
CA ILE A 122 0.66 -19.99 12.22
C ILE A 122 1.79 -19.95 13.28
N GLU A 123 2.14 -21.08 13.88
CA GLU A 123 3.21 -21.15 14.88
C GLU A 123 4.58 -20.81 14.29
N ASN A 124 4.86 -21.31 13.08
CA ASN A 124 6.09 -20.99 12.35
C ASN A 124 6.15 -19.50 11.99
N LEU A 125 5.02 -18.93 11.54
CA LEU A 125 4.93 -17.51 11.23
C LEU A 125 5.15 -16.64 12.47
N SER A 126 4.55 -16.99 13.60
CA SER A 126 4.72 -16.28 14.87
C SER A 126 6.18 -16.26 15.32
N SER A 127 6.87 -17.41 15.28
CA SER A 127 8.29 -17.51 15.61
C SER A 127 9.15 -16.58 14.74
N VAL A 128 8.89 -16.57 13.42
CA VAL A 128 9.57 -15.68 12.47
C VAL A 128 9.30 -14.20 12.77
N PHE A 129 8.06 -13.84 13.12
CA PHE A 129 7.71 -12.46 13.46
C PHE A 129 8.39 -12.02 14.76
N ASP A 130 8.39 -12.88 15.77
CA ASP A 130 9.02 -12.62 17.06
C ASP A 130 10.53 -12.40 16.92
N GLU A 131 11.22 -13.14 16.04
CA GLU A 131 12.64 -12.92 15.73
C GLU A 131 12.89 -11.50 15.19
N VAL A 132 12.07 -11.02 14.25
CA VAL A 132 12.20 -9.69 13.64
C VAL A 132 11.93 -8.59 14.67
N ILE A 133 10.87 -8.76 15.48
CA ILE A 133 10.50 -7.80 16.53
C ILE A 133 11.59 -7.70 17.59
N LYS A 134 12.12 -8.84 18.05
CA LYS A 134 13.18 -8.90 19.06
C LYS A 134 14.46 -8.19 18.61
N ASN A 135 14.75 -8.20 17.31
CA ASN A 135 15.90 -7.50 16.73
C ASN A 135 15.63 -6.02 16.42
N GLY A 136 14.44 -5.49 16.74
CA GLY A 136 14.14 -4.06 16.64
C GLY A 136 14.05 -3.52 15.21
N ILE A 137 13.90 -4.40 14.21
CA ILE A 137 13.77 -4.02 12.80
C ILE A 137 12.32 -4.06 12.28
N SER A 138 11.34 -4.11 13.18
CA SER A 138 9.92 -3.88 12.86
C SER A 138 9.51 -2.45 13.18
N PHE A 139 8.29 -2.06 12.81
CA PHE A 139 7.72 -0.74 13.15
C PHE A 139 7.04 -0.71 14.53
N PHE A 140 6.52 -1.85 14.98
CA PHE A 140 5.74 -2.00 16.21
C PHE A 140 6.10 -3.31 16.90
N LYS A 141 6.02 -3.33 18.23
CA LYS A 141 6.51 -4.44 19.08
C LYS A 141 5.58 -5.67 19.15
N SER A 142 4.46 -5.68 18.44
CA SER A 142 3.44 -6.73 18.55
C SER A 142 2.64 -6.91 17.25
N TYR A 143 1.90 -8.00 17.17
CA TYR A 143 0.93 -8.35 16.14
C TYR A 143 -0.24 -9.12 16.77
N LYS A 144 -1.33 -9.27 16.03
CA LYS A 144 -2.52 -9.99 16.50
C LYS A 144 -2.91 -11.10 15.55
N ILE A 145 -3.13 -12.31 16.07
CA ILE A 145 -3.71 -13.42 15.31
C ILE A 145 -5.23 -13.33 15.38
N ILE A 146 -5.91 -13.57 14.26
CA ILE A 146 -7.37 -13.50 14.12
C ILE A 146 -7.89 -14.59 13.18
N ASP A 147 -9.17 -14.95 13.33
CA ASP A 147 -9.89 -15.93 12.51
C ASP A 147 -11.23 -15.38 11.95
N SER A 148 -11.61 -14.17 12.36
CA SER A 148 -12.96 -13.60 12.20
C SER A 148 -13.09 -12.54 11.09
N ASP A 149 -12.04 -12.32 10.29
CA ASP A 149 -12.10 -11.38 9.17
C ASP A 149 -12.62 -12.08 7.91
N PRO A 150 -13.67 -11.56 7.24
CA PRO A 150 -14.28 -12.19 6.06
C PRO A 150 -13.35 -12.32 4.85
N ARG A 151 -12.21 -11.62 4.84
CA ARG A 151 -11.18 -11.75 3.79
C ARG A 151 -10.30 -12.98 3.98
N ILE A 152 -10.32 -13.61 5.15
CA ILE A 152 -9.55 -14.82 5.46
C ILE A 152 -10.31 -16.04 4.89
N PRO A 153 -9.67 -16.85 4.03
CA PRO A 153 -10.29 -18.06 3.51
C PRO A 153 -10.39 -19.16 4.59
N SER A 154 -11.31 -20.11 4.41
CA SER A 154 -11.42 -21.27 5.30
C SER A 154 -10.09 -22.05 5.38
N GLY A 155 -9.76 -22.58 6.57
CA GLY A 155 -8.52 -23.29 6.84
C GLY A 155 -7.28 -22.39 7.00
N HIS A 156 -7.48 -21.08 7.15
CA HIS A 156 -6.41 -20.10 7.32
C HIS A 156 -6.65 -19.26 8.57
N LEU A 157 -5.55 -18.74 9.13
CA LEU A 157 -5.55 -17.73 10.17
C LEU A 157 -4.95 -16.44 9.65
N GLY A 158 -5.51 -15.33 10.10
CA GLY A 158 -5.05 -13.98 9.81
C GLY A 158 -4.07 -13.48 10.86
N VAL A 159 -3.16 -12.61 10.44
CA VAL A 159 -2.26 -11.86 11.29
C VAL A 159 -2.32 -10.39 10.93
N ILE A 160 -2.64 -9.57 11.92
CA ILE A 160 -2.71 -8.12 11.84
C ILE A 160 -1.39 -7.53 12.35
N THR A 161 -0.78 -6.66 11.54
CA THR A 161 0.43 -5.90 11.91
C THR A 161 0.18 -4.40 11.79
N VAL A 162 0.73 -3.62 12.72
CA VAL A 162 0.59 -2.14 12.69
C VAL A 162 1.40 -1.56 11.54
N CYS A 163 0.76 -0.67 10.77
CA CYS A 163 1.35 -0.03 9.60
C CYS A 163 1.95 1.33 9.95
N SER A 164 3.04 1.71 9.27
CA SER A 164 3.74 3.00 9.48
C SER A 164 2.86 4.22 9.16
N ILE A 165 1.76 4.02 8.43
CA ILE A 165 0.70 5.01 8.22
C ILE A 165 0.11 5.52 9.54
N THR A 166 0.21 4.74 10.62
CA THR A 166 -0.18 5.19 11.95
C THR A 166 0.62 6.40 12.41
N MET A 167 1.95 6.42 12.20
CA MET A 167 2.79 7.59 12.49
C MET A 167 2.34 8.80 11.66
N ASP A 168 1.99 8.59 10.39
CA ASP A 168 1.51 9.66 9.51
C ASP A 168 0.24 10.32 10.10
N GLY A 169 -0.72 9.51 10.58
CA GLY A 169 -1.93 10.01 11.25
C GLY A 169 -1.66 10.73 12.57
N VAL A 170 -0.79 10.18 13.42
CA VAL A 170 -0.42 10.83 14.71
C VAL A 170 0.19 12.20 14.46
N LEU A 171 1.17 12.30 13.55
CA LEU A 171 1.82 13.56 13.21
C LEU A 171 0.82 14.58 12.64
N GLN A 172 -0.08 14.14 11.74
CA GLN A 172 -1.12 15.01 11.18
C GLN A 172 -2.08 15.55 12.24
N ASN A 173 -2.48 14.74 13.22
CA ASN A 173 -3.35 15.18 14.32
C ASN A 173 -2.67 16.21 15.25
N HIS A 174 -1.34 16.25 15.27
CA HIS A 174 -0.56 17.29 15.95
C HIS A 174 -0.25 18.50 15.04
N GLY A 175 -0.92 18.60 13.88
CA GLY A 175 -0.76 19.71 12.94
C GLY A 175 0.51 19.65 12.09
N ILE A 176 1.23 18.52 12.07
CA ILE A 176 2.49 18.37 11.33
C ILE A 176 2.19 17.77 9.95
N PRO A 177 2.43 18.50 8.84
CA PRO A 177 2.19 17.96 7.50
C PRO A 177 3.27 16.95 7.12
N VAL A 178 2.84 15.73 6.80
CA VAL A 178 3.74 14.61 6.46
C VAL A 178 3.68 14.32 4.97
N LYS A 179 4.84 14.23 4.31
CA LYS A 179 4.96 13.71 2.94
C LYS A 179 5.46 12.28 2.99
N MET A 180 4.70 11.36 2.40
CA MET A 180 5.11 9.97 2.20
C MET A 180 6.11 9.91 1.04
N ALA A 181 7.39 10.11 1.33
CA ALA A 181 8.40 10.32 0.30
C ALA A 181 8.76 9.01 -0.42
N PHE A 182 9.32 8.04 0.32
CA PHE A 182 9.88 6.83 -0.29
C PHE A 182 9.63 5.58 0.56
N GLY A 183 9.49 4.44 -0.13
CA GLY A 183 9.79 3.13 0.44
C GLY A 183 11.13 2.65 -0.13
N GLY A 184 11.95 2.00 0.69
CA GLY A 184 13.32 1.70 0.29
C GLY A 184 13.91 0.44 0.92
N LEU A 185 15.00 0.00 0.29
CA LEU A 185 15.87 -1.06 0.77
C LEU A 185 17.06 -0.40 1.48
N LEU A 186 17.12 -0.58 2.79
CA LEU A 186 18.11 0.00 3.68
C LEU A 186 19.19 -1.04 4.00
N ASN A 187 20.44 -0.70 3.73
CA ASN A 187 21.58 -1.50 4.14
C ASN A 187 21.81 -1.37 5.64
N VAL A 188 22.07 -2.49 6.28
CA VAL A 188 22.48 -2.61 7.66
C VAL A 188 23.83 -3.31 7.68
N GLU A 189 24.79 -2.73 8.40
CA GLU A 189 26.13 -3.26 8.61
C GLU A 189 26.44 -3.23 10.10
N ASN A 190 26.84 -4.36 10.68
CA ASN A 190 27.10 -4.48 12.13
C ASN A 190 25.94 -3.93 12.98
N ASN A 191 24.70 -4.30 12.64
CA ASN A 191 23.45 -3.83 13.25
C ASN A 191 23.19 -2.31 13.14
N THR A 192 23.94 -1.61 12.29
CA THR A 192 23.81 -0.17 12.10
C THR A 192 23.35 0.15 10.67
N PRO A 193 22.32 0.98 10.48
CA PRO A 193 21.93 1.47 9.15
C PRO A 193 23.08 2.22 8.47
N SER A 194 23.52 1.76 7.29
CA SER A 194 24.62 2.38 6.53
C SER A 194 24.14 3.31 5.41
N GLY A 195 22.96 3.07 4.84
CA GLY A 195 22.37 3.91 3.80
C GLY A 195 21.35 3.17 2.92
N PHE A 196 20.54 3.91 2.17
CA PHE A 196 19.62 3.27 1.23
C PHE A 196 20.36 2.75 -0.01
N GLN A 197 20.14 1.49 -0.35
CA GLN A 197 20.60 0.95 -1.63
C GLN A 197 19.66 1.41 -2.75
N ASP A 198 18.35 1.29 -2.51
CA ASP A 198 17.30 1.57 -3.48
C ASP A 198 16.16 2.35 -2.81
N LEU A 199 15.62 3.33 -3.52
CA LEU A 199 14.48 4.13 -3.11
C LEU A 199 13.46 4.19 -4.24
N ILE A 200 12.19 4.00 -3.90
CA ILE A 200 11.09 4.20 -4.84
C ILE A 200 10.12 5.20 -4.20
N GLY A 201 9.83 6.28 -4.93
CA GLY A 201 8.89 7.29 -4.49
C GLY A 201 7.47 6.74 -4.46
N TYR A 202 6.71 7.02 -3.39
CA TYR A 202 5.29 6.65 -3.35
C TYR A 202 4.46 7.41 -4.38
N LYS A 203 4.85 8.66 -4.65
CA LYS A 203 4.25 9.45 -5.73
C LYS A 203 4.75 8.90 -7.06
N GLY A 204 3.81 8.58 -7.95
CA GLY A 204 4.16 8.09 -9.29
C GLY A 204 4.11 6.56 -9.43
N THR A 205 3.82 5.81 -8.36
CA THR A 205 3.70 4.34 -8.43
C THR A 205 2.25 3.86 -8.37
N THR A 206 2.03 2.68 -8.92
CA THR A 206 0.75 1.93 -8.89
C THR A 206 0.77 0.78 -7.90
N ILE A 207 1.94 0.49 -7.32
CA ILE A 207 2.23 -0.63 -6.43
C ILE A 207 2.99 -0.10 -5.21
N ASP A 208 2.80 -0.75 -4.05
CA ASP A 208 3.61 -0.47 -2.87
C ASP A 208 5.09 -0.84 -3.10
N PRO A 209 6.03 0.10 -2.93
CA PRO A 209 7.46 -0.16 -3.09
C PRO A 209 8.02 -1.33 -2.28
N LEU A 210 7.59 -1.49 -1.03
CA LEU A 210 8.16 -2.48 -0.13
C LEU A 210 7.75 -3.89 -0.54
N LEU A 211 6.50 -4.05 -0.99
CA LEU A 211 6.04 -5.30 -1.57
C LEU A 211 6.80 -5.67 -2.84
N LEU A 212 7.17 -4.69 -3.66
CA LEU A 212 7.99 -4.92 -4.85
C LEU A 212 9.37 -5.48 -4.47
N PHE A 213 10.04 -4.89 -3.47
CA PHE A 213 11.35 -5.36 -3.01
C PHE A 213 11.29 -6.79 -2.43
N ILE A 214 10.24 -7.10 -1.67
CA ILE A 214 10.01 -8.45 -1.14
C ILE A 214 9.83 -9.46 -2.28
N ASN A 215 8.91 -9.18 -3.20
CA ASN A 215 8.57 -10.11 -4.27
C ASN A 215 9.71 -10.29 -5.28
N ALA A 216 10.56 -9.28 -5.44
CA ALA A 216 11.78 -9.37 -6.25
C ALA A 216 12.91 -10.15 -5.56
N GLY A 217 12.75 -10.54 -4.28
CA GLY A 217 13.78 -11.25 -3.52
C GLY A 217 15.00 -10.38 -3.18
N PHE A 218 14.81 -9.06 -3.05
CA PHE A 218 15.92 -8.12 -2.82
C PHE A 218 16.26 -7.95 -1.34
N THR A 219 15.39 -8.37 -0.43
CA THR A 219 15.67 -8.34 1.02
C THR A 219 16.65 -9.44 1.41
N SER A 220 17.35 -9.22 2.53
CA SER A 220 18.15 -10.27 3.18
C SER A 220 18.05 -10.11 4.70
N ILE A 221 16.81 -10.04 5.19
CA ILE A 221 16.45 -9.76 6.58
C ILE A 221 17.03 -10.84 7.49
N GLY A 222 16.96 -12.11 7.08
CA GLY A 222 17.57 -13.22 7.83
C GLY A 222 19.08 -13.08 8.01
N SER A 223 19.79 -12.44 7.08
CA SER A 223 21.22 -12.16 7.22
C SER A 223 21.49 -11.08 8.27
N VAL A 224 20.61 -10.07 8.37
CA VAL A 224 20.67 -9.07 9.43
C VAL A 224 20.41 -9.70 10.79
N LEU A 225 19.39 -10.55 10.91
CA LEU A 225 19.08 -11.23 12.17
C LEU A 225 20.22 -12.16 12.65
N LYS A 226 20.93 -12.80 11.72
CA LYS A 226 22.00 -13.76 12.05
C LYS A 226 23.37 -13.11 12.25
N ASN A 227 23.73 -12.18 11.36
CA ASN A 227 25.09 -11.67 11.22
C ASN A 227 25.18 -10.14 11.42
N GLY A 228 24.05 -9.47 11.68
CA GLY A 228 23.96 -8.02 11.77
C GLY A 228 24.19 -7.28 10.46
N THR A 229 24.27 -7.97 9.32
CA THR A 229 24.58 -7.36 8.03
C THR A 229 23.66 -7.88 6.92
N GLY A 230 23.12 -6.96 6.12
CA GLY A 230 22.17 -7.28 5.05
C GLY A 230 21.25 -6.12 4.72
N LYS A 231 20.07 -6.44 4.16
CA LYS A 231 19.15 -5.49 3.55
C LYS A 231 17.76 -5.65 4.15
N VAL A 232 17.22 -4.56 4.68
CA VAL A 232 15.88 -4.49 5.30
C VAL A 232 15.05 -3.40 4.67
N LEU A 233 13.75 -3.40 4.93
CA LEU A 233 12.80 -2.42 4.41
C LEU A 233 12.64 -1.26 5.39
N ALA A 234 12.66 -0.06 4.85
CA ALA A 234 12.40 1.16 5.61
C ALA A 234 11.56 2.15 4.80
N ASN A 235 10.87 3.02 5.53
CA ASN A 235 10.10 4.12 5.00
C ASN A 235 10.82 5.43 5.26
N VAL A 236 10.71 6.35 4.30
CA VAL A 236 11.13 7.74 4.44
C VAL A 236 9.88 8.62 4.43
N ARG A 237 9.70 9.38 5.49
CA ARG A 237 8.77 10.51 5.55
C ARG A 237 9.55 11.80 5.57
N GLU A 238 8.94 12.85 5.05
CA GLU A 238 9.50 14.20 5.14
C GLU A 238 8.48 15.14 5.77
N VAL A 239 8.93 15.91 6.76
CA VAL A 239 8.17 16.92 7.51
C VAL A 239 8.86 18.28 7.38
N PRO A 240 8.19 19.40 7.66
CA PRO A 240 8.87 20.69 7.81
C PRO A 240 10.02 20.57 8.82
N ASP A 241 11.16 21.18 8.49
CA ASP A 241 12.33 21.24 9.36
C ASP A 241 12.03 21.84 10.73
N THR A 242 11.16 22.85 10.77
CA THR A 242 10.68 23.50 11.99
C THR A 242 9.85 22.61 12.92
N ALA A 243 9.40 21.44 12.47
CA ALA A 243 8.62 20.50 13.27
C ALA A 243 9.46 19.46 14.01
N ILE A 244 10.80 19.50 13.90
CA ILE A 244 11.67 18.40 14.35
C ILE A 244 11.57 18.11 15.85
N ASP A 245 11.47 19.14 16.69
CA ASP A 245 11.36 18.98 18.15
C ASP A 245 10.03 18.30 18.50
N SER A 246 8.92 18.78 17.94
CA SER A 246 7.61 18.16 18.11
C SER A 246 7.57 16.72 17.59
N VAL A 247 8.23 16.42 16.47
CA VAL A 247 8.36 15.05 15.95
C VAL A 247 9.11 14.15 16.93
N ASN A 248 10.19 14.64 17.54
CA ASN A 248 10.97 13.88 18.51
C ASN A 248 10.15 13.60 19.78
N ASP A 249 9.41 14.59 20.28
CA ASP A 249 8.53 14.43 21.45
C ASP A 249 7.42 13.40 21.17
N ILE A 250 6.74 13.53 20.03
CA ILE A 250 5.70 12.57 19.59
C ILE A 250 6.29 11.16 19.45
N ALA A 251 7.47 11.04 18.82
CA ALA A 251 8.13 9.75 18.69
C ALA A 251 8.45 9.12 20.04
N ASN A 252 8.90 9.91 21.02
CA ASN A 252 9.18 9.43 22.37
C ASN A 252 7.90 8.95 23.07
N MET A 253 6.78 9.66 22.92
CA MET A 253 5.49 9.21 23.46
C MET A 253 5.04 7.90 22.79
N MET A 254 5.14 7.81 21.46
CA MET A 254 4.78 6.59 20.74
C MET A 254 5.70 5.40 21.09
N LYS A 255 6.98 5.62 21.39
CA LYS A 255 7.86 4.54 21.89
C LYS A 255 7.35 3.93 23.18
N SER A 256 6.80 4.74 24.10
CA SER A 256 6.16 4.25 25.32
C SER A 256 4.95 3.36 25.03
N SER A 257 4.25 3.60 23.91
CA SER A 257 3.18 2.74 23.39
C SER A 257 3.67 1.57 22.52
N GLY A 258 4.98 1.31 22.45
CA GLY A 258 5.53 0.13 21.77
C GLY A 258 5.85 0.30 20.28
N PHE A 259 5.85 1.52 19.77
CA PHE A 259 6.36 1.80 18.43
C PHE A 259 7.89 1.85 18.43
N LEU A 260 8.52 1.33 17.38
CA LEU A 260 9.98 1.20 17.26
C LEU A 260 10.53 2.15 16.19
N PHE A 261 10.33 3.45 16.39
CA PHE A 261 10.79 4.50 15.47
C PHE A 261 11.17 5.78 16.24
N PRO A 262 11.85 6.74 15.60
CA PRO A 262 12.53 6.65 14.30
C PRO A 262 13.84 5.86 14.41
N VAL A 263 14.31 5.37 13.26
CA VAL A 263 15.68 4.84 13.08
C VAL A 263 16.66 6.02 13.02
N LYS A 264 16.33 7.04 12.24
CA LYS A 264 17.12 8.26 12.12
C LYS A 264 16.24 9.42 11.67
N VAL A 265 16.53 10.62 12.16
CA VAL A 265 15.88 11.87 11.77
C VAL A 265 16.96 12.87 11.37
N GLY A 266 16.73 13.61 10.29
CA GLY A 266 17.65 14.66 9.85
C GLY A 266 17.59 14.94 8.35
N THR A 267 18.41 15.88 7.92
CA THR A 267 18.63 16.24 6.51
C THR A 267 19.89 15.56 5.98
N GLY A 268 19.87 15.02 4.76
CA GLY A 268 21.08 14.43 4.17
C GLY A 268 21.50 13.09 4.81
N ILE A 269 20.62 12.45 5.55
CA ILE A 269 20.92 11.23 6.31
C ILE A 269 20.81 9.98 5.44
N LEU A 270 21.62 8.95 5.75
CA LEU A 270 21.53 7.63 5.12
C LEU A 270 21.52 7.70 3.58
N ASN A 271 22.35 8.57 3.00
CA ASN A 271 22.46 8.90 1.57
C ASN A 271 21.20 9.46 0.88
N ILE A 272 20.17 9.84 1.65
CA ILE A 272 19.03 10.59 1.14
C ILE A 272 19.47 12.03 0.83
N ARG A 273 19.03 12.57 -0.31
CA ARG A 273 19.30 13.96 -0.69
C ARG A 273 18.74 14.93 0.37
N ALA A 274 19.53 15.92 0.76
CA ALA A 274 19.07 16.98 1.64
C ALA A 274 18.02 17.88 0.96
N ASP A 275 16.96 18.23 1.69
CA ASP A 275 15.97 19.24 1.31
C ASP A 275 16.17 20.49 2.20
N PRO A 276 16.20 21.71 1.65
CA PRO A 276 16.44 22.93 2.43
C PRO A 276 15.37 23.27 3.48
N TYR A 277 14.16 22.73 3.36
CA TYR A 277 13.01 23.09 4.20
C TYR A 277 12.32 21.88 4.81
N ARG A 278 12.86 20.67 4.59
CA ARG A 278 12.24 19.43 5.05
C ARG A 278 13.25 18.48 5.64
N THR A 279 12.87 17.88 6.74
CA THR A 279 13.65 16.86 7.47
C THR A 279 13.10 15.48 7.16
N SER A 280 13.99 14.52 6.91
CA SER A 280 13.61 13.12 6.72
C SER A 280 13.45 12.41 8.08
N ILE A 281 12.40 11.62 8.20
CA ILE A 281 12.16 10.65 9.27
C ILE A 281 12.26 9.27 8.64
N VAL A 282 13.24 8.49 9.06
CA VAL A 282 13.43 7.11 8.61
C VAL A 282 12.92 6.16 9.67
N ALA A 283 12.06 5.22 9.29
CA ALA A 283 11.52 4.20 10.17
C ALA A 283 11.59 2.83 9.49
N TYR A 284 11.98 1.79 10.23
CA TYR A 284 11.84 0.42 9.73
C TYR A 284 10.37 0.10 9.45
N SER A 285 10.14 -0.76 8.46
CA SER A 285 8.79 -1.13 8.08
C SER A 285 8.31 -2.38 8.81
N GLY A 286 7.02 -2.43 9.17
CA GLY A 286 6.36 -3.67 9.57
C GLY A 286 6.41 -4.75 8.48
N MET A 287 6.65 -4.37 7.22
CA MET A 287 6.85 -5.30 6.12
C MET A 287 8.13 -6.15 6.25
N ASN A 288 9.06 -5.83 7.16
CA ASN A 288 10.18 -6.72 7.48
C ASN A 288 9.71 -8.07 8.06
N LEU A 289 8.57 -8.09 8.76
CA LEU A 289 7.94 -9.32 9.23
C LEU A 289 7.56 -10.22 8.05
N ILE A 290 6.91 -9.63 7.06
CA ILE A 290 6.43 -10.29 5.85
C ILE A 290 7.60 -10.75 4.97
N GLY A 291 8.60 -9.87 4.78
CA GLY A 291 9.80 -10.18 4.00
C GLY A 291 10.57 -11.36 4.58
N TYR A 292 10.78 -11.40 5.89
CA TYR A 292 11.49 -12.52 6.51
C TYR A 292 10.71 -13.83 6.46
N ALA A 293 9.38 -13.78 6.61
CA ALA A 293 8.53 -14.96 6.43
C ALA A 293 8.66 -15.55 5.02
N ILE A 294 8.68 -14.69 3.99
CA ILE A 294 8.88 -15.11 2.60
C ILE A 294 10.31 -15.66 2.39
N GLU A 295 11.35 -15.05 2.97
CA GLU A 295 12.72 -15.58 2.94
C GLU A 295 12.82 -16.98 3.57
N LYS A 296 11.97 -17.30 4.55
CA LYS A 296 11.84 -18.63 5.18
C LYS A 296 10.96 -19.61 4.41
N GLY A 297 10.41 -19.21 3.27
CA GLY A 297 9.54 -20.04 2.44
C GLY A 297 8.11 -20.20 2.98
N ILE A 298 7.68 -19.33 3.90
CA ILE A 298 6.29 -19.29 4.36
C ILE A 298 5.45 -18.65 3.26
N ASN A 299 4.40 -19.34 2.82
CA ASN A 299 3.49 -18.83 1.81
C ASN A 299 2.34 -18.07 2.49
N LEU A 300 2.42 -16.74 2.49
CA LEU A 300 1.38 -15.86 3.00
C LEU A 300 0.92 -14.87 1.92
N LYS A 301 -0.33 -14.44 2.05
CA LYS A 301 -0.83 -13.31 1.28
C LYS A 301 -1.08 -12.13 2.21
N THR A 302 -0.64 -10.94 1.77
CA THR A 302 -0.73 -9.71 2.56
C THR A 302 -1.53 -8.65 1.81
N GLU A 303 -2.52 -8.08 2.49
CA GLU A 303 -3.22 -6.87 2.10
C GLU A 303 -2.65 -5.67 2.86
N ILE A 304 -2.01 -4.76 2.12
CA ILE A 304 -1.41 -3.55 2.66
C ILE A 304 -2.47 -2.47 2.88
N GLY A 305 -2.45 -1.86 4.06
CA GLY A 305 -3.43 -0.84 4.44
C GLY A 305 -4.84 -1.42 4.40
N ALA A 306 -5.04 -2.55 5.09
CA ALA A 306 -6.28 -3.32 5.12
C ALA A 306 -7.40 -2.57 5.87
N GLY A 307 -7.05 -1.64 6.75
CA GLY A 307 -8.01 -0.77 7.43
C GLY A 307 -7.41 -0.05 8.63
N ASN A 308 -8.30 0.46 9.48
CA ASN A 308 -7.97 1.00 10.80
C ASN A 308 -8.66 0.13 11.86
N ILE A 309 -8.01 -0.05 13.01
CA ILE A 309 -8.52 -0.86 14.13
C ILE A 309 -8.16 -0.17 15.44
N PRO A 310 -8.95 -0.31 16.53
CA PRO A 310 -8.59 0.24 17.82
C PRO A 310 -7.21 -0.25 18.27
N TYR A 311 -6.38 0.66 18.77
CA TYR A 311 -5.05 0.36 19.32
C TYR A 311 -5.13 -0.71 20.43
N SER A 312 -6.19 -0.68 21.24
CA SER A 312 -6.49 -1.67 22.27
C SER A 312 -6.62 -3.10 21.77
N SER A 313 -6.69 -3.31 20.45
CA SER A 313 -6.62 -4.64 19.86
C SER A 313 -5.25 -5.32 20.05
N PHE A 314 -4.19 -4.54 20.29
CA PHE A 314 -2.82 -5.00 20.48
C PHE A 314 -2.35 -4.93 21.94
N ASP A 315 -3.19 -4.38 22.83
CA ASP A 315 -2.91 -4.39 24.27
C ASP A 315 -3.17 -5.80 24.80
N MET A 316 -2.10 -6.43 25.31
CA MET A 316 -2.14 -7.62 26.16
C MET A 316 -1.62 -7.24 27.54
#